data_AF-A0A523NE15-F1
#
_entry.id   AF-A0A523NE15-F1
#
_cell.length_a   1.000
_cell.length_b   1.000
_cell.length_c   1.000
_cell.angle_alpha   90.00
_cell.angle_beta   90.00
_cell.angle_gamma   90.00
#
_symmetry.space_group_name_H-M   'P 1'
#
loop_
_entity.id
_entity.type
_entity.pdbx_description
1 polymer ?
#
loop_
_entity_poly.entity_id
_entity_poly.type
_entity_poly.pdbx_seq_one_letter_code
_entity_poly.pdbx_strand_id
1 'polypeptide(L)'
;EIKDYLEFSFTGWFNLMESEDDHLLNFKMDKEGDPIYSELSSSPILSQRYYNYSSAAGIRYTVDVTKAAGERVNIKSLSNGSPFVLTEKYKVAINSYRGNGGGGHLTTGAGIPEKELSTRVITSTDKDLRFYMMKWIEKKKKITPIIIGNWKVIPEKFWEIGKERDYNILYKK
;
A
#
# COMPACT_ATOMS: atom_id res chain seq x y z
N GLU A 1 5.24 -14.01 -0.19
CA GLU A 1 4.90 -13.20 -1.37
C GLU A 1 3.81 -12.14 -1.14
N ILE A 2 2.53 -12.47 -0.93
CA ILE A 2 1.47 -11.45 -0.75
C ILE A 2 1.73 -10.56 0.48
N LYS A 3 2.10 -11.17 1.62
CA LYS A 3 2.49 -10.43 2.82
C LYS A 3 3.66 -9.50 2.51
N ASP A 4 4.74 -10.03 1.92
CA ASP A 4 5.97 -9.27 1.68
C ASP A 4 5.78 -8.13 0.66
N TYR A 5 4.92 -8.33 -0.35
CA TYR A 5 4.47 -7.27 -1.25
C TYR A 5 3.83 -6.10 -0.48
N LEU A 6 2.97 -6.41 0.49
CA LEU A 6 2.30 -5.40 1.32
C LEU A 6 3.28 -4.77 2.32
N GLU A 7 4.13 -5.56 2.95
CA GLU A 7 5.20 -5.08 3.83
C GLU A 7 6.10 -4.07 3.12
N PHE A 8 6.51 -4.37 1.89
CA PHE A 8 7.32 -3.49 1.07
C PHE A 8 6.61 -2.15 0.81
N SER A 9 5.31 -2.20 0.47
CA SER A 9 4.54 -0.99 0.23
C SER A 9 4.37 -0.16 1.51
N PHE A 10 3.95 -0.78 2.62
CA PHE A 10 3.71 -0.09 3.89
C PHE A 10 4.99 0.39 4.55
N THR A 11 6.13 -0.28 4.35
CA THR A 11 7.46 0.19 4.77
C THR A 11 7.82 1.51 4.10
N GLY A 12 7.54 1.61 2.81
CA GLY A 12 7.80 2.83 2.05
C GLY A 12 6.88 4.00 2.39
N TRP A 13 5.71 3.73 2.97
CA TRP A 13 4.66 4.74 3.16
C TRP A 13 4.46 5.17 4.61
N PHE A 14 4.56 4.24 5.56
CA PHE A 14 4.47 4.53 6.98
C PHE A 14 5.85 4.62 7.61
N ASN A 15 6.01 5.53 8.57
CA ASN A 15 7.18 5.58 9.43
C ASN A 15 7.08 4.50 10.52
N LEU A 16 8.20 4.16 11.15
CA LEU A 16 8.19 3.45 12.43
C LEU A 16 7.85 4.48 13.52
N MET A 17 6.78 4.24 14.27
CA MET A 17 6.37 5.08 15.39
C MET A 17 6.74 4.41 16.70
N GLU A 18 7.68 5.00 17.43
CA GLU A 18 8.08 4.63 18.78
C GLU A 18 7.37 5.50 19.83
N SER A 19 6.94 6.69 19.43
CA SER A 19 6.26 7.68 20.26
C SER A 19 5.08 8.34 19.53
N GLU A 20 4.28 9.08 20.28
CA GLU A 20 3.19 9.89 19.71
C GLU A 20 3.68 11.10 18.94
N ASP A 21 4.95 11.49 19.11
CA ASP A 21 5.58 12.64 18.43
C ASP A 21 6.11 12.29 17.04
N ASP A 22 6.24 10.99 16.74
CA ASP A 22 6.70 10.54 15.42
C ASP A 22 5.68 10.84 14.32
N HIS A 23 6.17 11.11 13.12
CA HIS A 23 5.31 11.17 11.93
C HIS A 23 4.71 9.79 11.64
N LEU A 24 3.48 9.77 11.12
CA LEU A 24 2.85 8.55 10.63
C LEU A 24 3.37 8.21 9.23
N LEU A 25 3.46 9.21 8.36
CA LEU A 25 3.96 9.08 7.00
C LEU A 25 5.49 9.08 6.99
N ASN A 26 6.06 8.27 6.11
CA ASN A 26 7.49 8.22 5.90
C ASN A 26 7.95 9.40 5.03
N PHE A 27 8.15 10.56 5.66
CA PHE A 27 8.76 11.73 5.02
C PHE A 27 10.26 11.56 4.88
N LYS A 28 10.85 12.23 3.89
CA LYS A 28 12.28 12.48 3.88
C LYS A 28 12.58 13.59 4.86
N MET A 29 13.49 13.34 5.79
CA MET A 29 13.94 14.31 6.79
C MET A 29 15.33 14.85 6.44
N ASP A 30 15.61 16.08 6.85
CA ASP A 30 16.96 16.64 6.86
C ASP A 30 17.77 16.14 8.07
N LYS A 31 18.91 16.79 8.38
CA LYS A 31 19.80 16.35 9.47
C LYS A 31 19.28 16.79 10.84
N GLU A 32 18.42 17.78 10.85
CA GLU A 32 17.82 18.41 12.01
C GLU A 32 16.53 17.67 12.43
N GLY A 33 15.98 16.86 11.52
CA GLY A 33 14.79 16.03 11.75
C GLY A 33 13.52 16.63 11.15
N ASP A 34 13.64 17.69 10.35
CA ASP A 34 12.51 18.36 9.72
C ASP A 34 12.18 17.77 8.35
N PRO A 35 10.89 17.72 7.94
CA PRO A 35 10.52 17.26 6.60
C PRO A 35 11.13 18.12 5.49
N ILE A 36 11.76 17.48 4.51
CA ILE A 36 12.28 18.15 3.32
C ILE A 36 11.13 18.51 2.38
N TYR A 37 11.11 19.75 1.90
CA TYR A 37 10.10 20.24 0.96
C TYR A 37 10.63 20.29 -0.48
N SER A 38 9.73 20.01 -1.44
CA SER A 38 10.02 20.18 -2.87
C SER A 38 10.08 21.66 -3.23
N GLU A 39 11.17 22.10 -3.85
CA GLU A 39 11.29 23.47 -4.39
C GLU A 39 10.21 23.80 -5.43
N LEU A 40 9.75 22.80 -6.19
CA LEU A 40 8.78 23.00 -7.27
C LEU A 40 7.35 23.18 -6.76
N SER A 41 6.95 22.39 -5.76
CA SER A 41 5.55 22.34 -5.29
C SER A 41 5.34 22.92 -3.89
N SER A 42 6.43 23.24 -3.19
CA SER A 42 6.43 23.61 -1.77
C SER A 42 5.65 22.60 -0.91
N SER A 43 5.72 21.31 -1.26
CA SER A 43 5.07 20.22 -0.52
C SER A 43 6.13 19.30 0.10
N PRO A 44 5.85 18.67 1.26
CA PRO A 44 6.80 17.74 1.88
C PRO A 44 7.04 16.53 0.96
N ILE A 45 8.27 16.03 0.95
CA ILE A 45 8.69 14.90 0.12
C ILE A 45 8.54 13.61 0.92
N LEU A 46 7.76 12.66 0.40
CA LEU A 46 7.69 11.31 0.94
C LEU A 46 8.88 10.45 0.47
N SER A 47 9.27 9.49 1.29
CA SER A 47 10.32 8.51 1.00
C SER A 47 10.01 7.65 -0.23
N GLN A 48 8.73 7.43 -0.52
CA GLN A 48 8.27 6.75 -1.73
C GLN A 48 7.29 7.59 -2.54
N ARG A 49 7.24 7.31 -3.85
CA ARG A 49 6.26 7.92 -4.74
C ARG A 49 4.86 7.40 -4.42
N TYR A 50 3.84 8.26 -4.47
CA TYR A 50 2.46 7.91 -4.11
C TYR A 50 1.90 6.72 -4.93
N TYR A 51 2.30 6.59 -6.20
CA TYR A 51 1.88 5.46 -7.04
C TYR A 51 2.53 4.13 -6.66
N ASN A 52 3.50 4.13 -5.74
CA ASN A 52 4.07 2.94 -5.10
C ASN A 52 3.35 2.55 -3.81
N TYR A 53 2.32 3.28 -3.40
CA TYR A 53 1.40 2.79 -2.41
C TYR A 53 0.55 1.64 -2.97
N SER A 54 0.25 0.64 -2.16
CA SER A 54 -0.61 -0.48 -2.50
C SER A 54 -1.32 -1.02 -1.27
N SER A 55 -2.58 -1.38 -1.45
CA SER A 55 -3.40 -2.10 -0.48
C SER A 55 -4.08 -3.27 -1.20
N ALA A 56 -4.52 -4.28 -0.43
CA ALA A 56 -5.12 -5.48 -0.98
C ALA A 56 -6.61 -5.56 -0.63
N ALA A 57 -7.41 -6.07 -1.56
CA ALA A 57 -8.77 -6.56 -1.31
C ALA A 57 -8.77 -8.11 -1.36
N GLY A 58 -9.77 -8.75 -0.76
CA GLY A 58 -9.86 -10.22 -0.70
C GLY A 58 -9.22 -10.85 0.55
N ILE A 59 -8.50 -10.06 1.35
CA ILE A 59 -7.96 -10.43 2.65
C ILE A 59 -8.38 -9.43 3.74
N ARG A 60 -8.40 -9.87 5.00
CA ARG A 60 -8.54 -9.03 6.19
C ARG A 60 -7.20 -8.92 6.90
N TYR A 61 -6.71 -7.73 7.17
CA TYR A 61 -5.37 -7.55 7.75
C TYR A 61 -5.25 -6.28 8.59
N THR A 62 -4.18 -6.18 9.37
CA THR A 62 -3.79 -4.94 10.07
C THR A 62 -2.37 -4.54 9.68
N VAL A 63 -2.07 -3.25 9.82
CA VAL A 63 -0.73 -2.70 9.60
C VAL A 63 -0.28 -2.04 10.90
N ASP A 64 0.74 -2.59 11.54
CA ASP A 64 1.28 -2.10 12.81
C ASP A 64 2.44 -1.13 12.57
N VAL A 65 2.23 0.15 12.89
CA VAL A 65 3.26 1.20 12.71
C VAL A 65 4.30 1.21 13.82
N THR A 66 4.12 0.42 14.88
CA THR A 66 5.14 0.23 15.93
C THR A 66 6.13 -0.88 15.59
N LYS A 67 5.97 -1.54 14.44
CA LYS A 67 6.80 -2.65 14.01
C LYS A 67 7.79 -2.22 12.92
N ALA A 68 8.97 -2.83 12.99
CA ALA A 68 10.02 -2.65 12.00
C ALA A 68 9.56 -3.11 10.60
N ALA A 69 10.28 -2.67 9.57
CA ALA A 69 10.04 -3.08 8.19
C ALA A 69 10.03 -4.61 8.05
N GLY A 70 8.99 -5.16 7.42
CA GLY A 70 8.81 -6.61 7.27
C GLY A 70 7.94 -7.29 8.33
N GLU A 71 7.61 -6.56 9.41
CA GLU A 71 6.82 -7.08 10.54
C GLU A 71 5.51 -6.31 10.78
N ARG A 72 5.12 -5.42 9.87
CA ARG A 72 3.96 -4.52 10.05
C ARG A 72 2.65 -5.21 9.70
N VAL A 73 2.63 -6.06 8.69
CA VAL A 73 1.41 -6.61 8.11
C VAL A 73 1.03 -7.92 8.78
N ASN A 74 -0.15 -7.95 9.40
CA ASN A 74 -0.73 -9.17 9.93
C ASN A 74 -2.01 -9.53 9.17
N ILE A 75 -1.93 -10.57 8.32
CA ILE A 75 -3.07 -11.08 7.54
C ILE A 75 -3.86 -12.07 8.40
N LYS A 76 -5.11 -11.72 8.73
CA LYS A 76 -5.98 -12.50 9.62
C LYS A 76 -6.73 -13.61 8.90
N SER A 77 -7.29 -13.30 7.73
CA SER A 77 -8.13 -14.24 6.97
C SER A 77 -8.33 -13.76 5.54
N LEU A 78 -8.92 -14.62 4.71
CA LEU A 78 -9.58 -14.19 3.48
C LEU A 78 -10.87 -13.41 3.81
N SER A 79 -11.35 -12.58 2.87
CA SER A 79 -12.54 -11.74 3.09
C SER A 79 -13.83 -12.53 3.32
N ASN A 80 -13.89 -13.77 2.79
CA ASN A 80 -14.99 -14.73 2.98
C ASN A 80 -14.95 -15.44 4.35
N GLY A 81 -13.95 -15.15 5.20
CA GLY A 81 -13.80 -15.72 6.54
C GLY A 81 -12.94 -16.99 6.61
N SER A 82 -12.53 -17.59 5.49
CA SER A 82 -11.63 -18.74 5.53
C SER A 82 -10.21 -18.33 5.93
N PRO A 83 -9.42 -19.24 6.52
CA PRO A 83 -8.02 -18.96 6.88
C PRO A 83 -7.19 -18.51 5.68
N PHE A 84 -6.27 -17.58 5.91
CA PHE A 84 -5.19 -17.28 4.98
C PHE A 84 -3.97 -18.13 5.37
N VAL A 85 -3.45 -18.92 4.44
CA VAL A 85 -2.35 -19.86 4.66
C VAL A 85 -1.14 -19.37 3.87
N LEU A 86 -0.05 -19.04 4.57
CA LEU A 86 1.12 -18.40 3.96
C LEU A 86 1.79 -19.24 2.86
N THR A 87 1.66 -20.57 2.93
CA THR A 87 2.28 -21.51 1.98
C THR A 87 1.38 -21.86 0.80
N GLU A 88 0.13 -21.36 0.77
CA GLU A 88 -0.82 -21.65 -0.31
C GLU A 88 -0.65 -20.75 -1.51
N LYS A 89 -1.12 -21.23 -2.67
CA LYS A 89 -1.12 -20.45 -3.92
C LYS A 89 -2.43 -19.70 -4.10
N TYR A 90 -2.32 -18.40 -4.32
CA TYR A 90 -3.47 -17.52 -4.56
C TYR A 90 -3.39 -16.88 -5.94
N LYS A 91 -4.56 -16.71 -6.58
CA LYS A 91 -4.68 -15.88 -7.78
C LYS A 91 -4.85 -14.43 -7.35
N VAL A 92 -3.98 -13.56 -7.83
CA VAL A 92 -3.98 -12.12 -7.50
C VAL A 92 -4.16 -11.31 -8.78
N ALA A 93 -5.00 -10.28 -8.72
CA ALA A 93 -5.15 -9.31 -9.80
C ALA A 93 -4.35 -8.05 -9.49
N ILE A 94 -3.46 -7.67 -10.40
CA ILE A 94 -2.65 -6.46 -10.33
C ILE A 94 -2.62 -5.78 -11.70
N ASN A 95 -2.32 -4.48 -11.76
CA ASN A 95 -2.14 -3.80 -13.03
C ASN A 95 -0.84 -4.25 -13.73
N SER A 96 -0.72 -3.99 -15.03
CA SER A 96 0.44 -4.38 -15.84
C SER A 96 1.75 -3.76 -15.36
N TYR A 97 1.73 -2.53 -14.81
CA TYR A 97 2.91 -1.90 -14.22
C TYR A 97 3.48 -2.75 -13.08
N ARG A 98 2.64 -3.19 -12.13
CA ARG A 98 3.04 -4.09 -11.04
C ARG A 98 3.42 -5.47 -11.53
N GLY A 99 2.65 -6.04 -12.48
CA GLY A 99 2.92 -7.35 -13.05
C GLY A 99 4.30 -7.46 -13.71
N ASN A 100 4.79 -6.36 -14.28
CA ASN A 100 6.12 -6.26 -14.87
C ASN A 100 7.21 -5.86 -13.86
N GLY A 101 6.94 -5.88 -12.54
CA GLY A 101 7.92 -5.54 -11.50
C GLY A 101 8.04 -4.04 -11.20
N GLY A 102 7.20 -3.19 -11.80
CA GLY A 102 7.19 -1.75 -11.61
C GLY A 102 7.04 -1.36 -10.13
N GLY A 103 7.93 -0.48 -9.67
CA GLY A 103 7.98 -0.04 -8.29
C GLY A 103 8.52 -1.08 -7.31
N GLY A 104 9.11 -2.18 -7.79
CA GLY A 104 9.89 -3.11 -6.97
C GLY A 104 9.10 -4.04 -6.03
N HIS A 105 7.76 -4.01 -6.07
CA HIS A 105 6.97 -4.74 -5.08
C HIS A 105 7.05 -6.27 -5.24
N LEU A 106 7.03 -6.78 -6.47
CA LEU A 106 7.17 -8.22 -6.72
C LEU A 106 8.63 -8.66 -6.64
N THR A 107 9.57 -7.82 -7.09
CA THR A 107 10.99 -8.15 -7.15
C THR A 107 11.67 -7.94 -5.80
N THR A 108 11.90 -6.71 -5.38
CA THR A 108 12.53 -6.39 -4.10
C THR A 108 11.64 -6.76 -2.92
N GLY A 109 10.34 -6.47 -3.00
CA GLY A 109 9.40 -6.73 -1.91
C GLY A 109 9.12 -8.21 -1.69
N ALA A 110 8.60 -8.89 -2.71
CA ALA A 110 8.24 -10.31 -2.61
C ALA A 110 9.39 -11.29 -2.97
N GLY A 111 10.56 -10.79 -3.36
CA GLY A 111 11.73 -11.62 -3.68
C GLY A 111 11.63 -12.39 -4.99
N ILE A 112 10.67 -12.07 -5.87
CA ILE A 112 10.47 -12.81 -7.11
C ILE A 112 11.49 -12.34 -8.16
N PRO A 113 12.34 -13.21 -8.72
CA PRO A 113 13.26 -12.82 -9.77
C PRO A 113 12.53 -12.22 -10.98
N GLU A 114 13.04 -11.13 -11.55
CA GLU A 114 12.40 -10.42 -12.66
C GLU A 114 12.10 -11.35 -13.85
N LYS A 115 13.04 -12.26 -14.16
CA LYS A 115 12.91 -13.29 -15.21
C LYS A 115 11.75 -14.28 -15.00
N GLU A 116 11.22 -14.39 -13.79
CA GLU A 116 10.10 -15.29 -13.45
C GLU A 116 8.74 -14.58 -13.47
N LEU A 117 8.69 -13.25 -13.61
CA LEU A 117 7.42 -12.52 -13.52
C LEU A 117 6.45 -12.92 -14.64
N SER A 118 6.94 -12.99 -15.88
CA SER A 118 6.11 -13.34 -17.04
C SER A 118 5.59 -14.77 -17.00
N THR A 119 6.35 -15.72 -16.45
CA THR A 119 5.96 -17.13 -16.36
C THR A 119 4.88 -17.37 -15.30
N ARG A 120 4.67 -16.42 -14.40
CA ARG A 120 3.65 -16.44 -13.35
C ARG A 120 2.34 -15.79 -13.77
N VAL A 121 2.27 -15.19 -14.97
CA VAL A 121 1.04 -14.58 -15.50
C VAL A 121 0.07 -15.67 -15.95
N ILE A 122 -1.08 -15.75 -15.27
CA ILE A 122 -2.16 -16.69 -15.62
C ILE A 122 -3.02 -16.13 -16.75
N THR A 123 -3.28 -14.82 -16.73
CA THR A 123 -4.10 -14.12 -17.72
C THR A 123 -3.80 -12.62 -17.68
N SER A 124 -3.99 -11.96 -18.82
CA SER A 124 -3.97 -10.51 -18.96
C SER A 124 -5.16 -10.07 -19.79
N THR A 125 -5.64 -8.84 -19.55
CA THR A 125 -6.75 -8.29 -20.31
C THR A 125 -6.29 -7.72 -21.66
N ASP A 126 -7.15 -7.75 -22.67
CA ASP A 126 -6.82 -7.25 -24.02
C ASP A 126 -6.77 -5.72 -24.12
N LYS A 127 -7.48 -5.03 -23.21
CA LYS A 127 -7.57 -3.58 -23.14
C LYS A 127 -7.03 -3.07 -21.81
N ASP A 128 -6.80 -1.76 -21.73
CA ASP A 128 -6.33 -1.13 -20.51
C ASP A 128 -7.41 -1.11 -19.40
N LEU A 129 -6.97 -0.93 -18.15
CA LEU A 129 -7.85 -0.87 -16.98
C LEU A 129 -8.93 0.21 -17.13
N ARG A 130 -8.59 1.36 -17.73
CA ARG A 130 -9.50 2.50 -17.93
C ARG A 130 -10.67 2.12 -18.84
N PHE A 131 -10.42 1.35 -19.90
CA PHE A 131 -11.46 0.82 -20.78
C PHE A 131 -12.44 -0.07 -20.00
N TYR A 132 -11.94 -1.02 -19.21
CA TYR A 132 -12.81 -1.91 -18.44
C TYR A 132 -13.55 -1.18 -17.31
N MET A 133 -12.91 -0.20 -16.65
CA MET A 133 -13.57 0.66 -15.68
C MET A 133 -14.72 1.43 -16.34
N MET A 134 -14.48 2.05 -17.50
CA MET A 134 -15.51 2.75 -18.27
C MET A 134 -16.69 1.82 -18.61
N LYS A 135 -16.43 0.62 -19.15
CA LYS A 135 -17.47 -0.37 -19.47
C LYS A 135 -18.24 -0.86 -18.24
N TRP A 136 -17.56 -1.01 -17.11
CA TRP A 136 -18.19 -1.39 -15.85
C TRP A 136 -19.11 -0.28 -15.34
N ILE A 137 -18.68 0.99 -15.41
CA ILE A 137 -19.47 2.17 -15.00
C ILE A 137 -20.70 2.32 -15.91
N GLU A 138 -20.53 2.27 -17.24
CA GLU A 138 -21.61 2.31 -18.22
C GLU A 138 -22.69 1.26 -17.92
N LYS A 139 -22.27 0.03 -17.61
CA LYS A 139 -23.17 -1.07 -17.26
C LYS A 139 -23.86 -0.87 -15.91
N LYS A 140 -23.15 -0.39 -14.90
CA LYS A 140 -23.69 -0.19 -13.54
C LYS A 140 -24.65 1.00 -13.44
N LYS A 141 -24.47 2.03 -14.28
CA LYS A 141 -25.22 3.29 -14.33
C LYS A 141 -25.16 4.11 -13.04
N LYS A 142 -25.69 3.58 -11.93
CA LYS A 142 -25.59 4.17 -10.60
C LYS A 142 -24.61 3.37 -9.76
N ILE A 143 -23.64 4.07 -9.19
CA ILE A 143 -22.61 3.49 -8.32
C ILE A 143 -22.78 4.10 -6.95
N THR A 144 -22.80 3.25 -5.93
CA THR A 144 -22.78 3.66 -4.52
C THR A 144 -21.53 3.06 -3.90
N PRO A 145 -20.43 3.83 -3.79
CA PRO A 145 -19.20 3.34 -3.19
C PRO A 145 -19.45 2.92 -1.75
N ILE A 146 -18.84 1.80 -1.34
CA ILE A 146 -18.85 1.32 0.03
C ILE A 146 -17.41 1.21 0.54
N ILE A 147 -17.23 1.48 1.83
CA ILE A 147 -15.96 1.24 2.51
C ILE A 147 -15.85 -0.27 2.71
N ILE A 148 -14.82 -0.90 2.14
CA ILE A 148 -14.60 -2.35 2.27
C ILE A 148 -14.23 -2.71 3.72
N GLY A 149 -13.51 -1.84 4.42
CA GLY A 149 -13.19 -2.00 5.85
C GLY A 149 -12.36 -3.24 6.15
N ASN A 150 -11.59 -3.74 5.17
CA ASN A 150 -10.86 -4.99 5.30
C ASN A 150 -9.47 -4.83 5.93
N TRP A 151 -9.01 -3.60 6.13
CA TRP A 151 -7.76 -3.36 6.85
C TRP A 151 -7.78 -2.05 7.62
N LYS A 152 -6.89 -1.93 8.59
CA LYS A 152 -6.67 -0.72 9.39
C LYS A 152 -5.23 -0.62 9.88
N VAL A 153 -4.80 0.60 10.18
CA VAL A 153 -3.53 0.88 10.86
C VAL A 153 -3.72 0.71 12.37
N ILE A 154 -2.73 0.14 13.04
CA ILE A 154 -2.68 -0.02 14.50
C ILE A 154 -1.30 0.42 15.02
N PRO A 155 -1.19 0.82 16.30
CA PRO A 155 -2.26 1.12 17.24
C PRO A 155 -3.14 2.30 16.77
N GLU A 156 -4.43 2.26 17.09
CA GLU A 156 -5.38 3.31 16.66
C GLU A 156 -5.00 4.70 17.19
N LYS A 157 -4.44 4.76 18.41
CA LYS A 157 -3.95 6.01 19.00
C LYS A 157 -2.86 6.67 18.14
N PHE A 158 -1.86 5.90 17.71
CA PHE A 158 -0.76 6.38 16.88
C PHE A 158 -1.24 6.79 15.49
N TRP A 159 -2.14 5.98 14.91
CA TRP A 159 -2.79 6.31 13.66
C TRP A 159 -3.54 7.65 13.72
N GLU A 160 -4.37 7.88 14.74
CA GLU A 160 -5.18 9.10 14.82
C GLU A 160 -4.31 10.36 15.02
N ILE A 161 -3.37 10.32 15.96
CA ILE A 161 -2.48 11.47 16.27
C ILE A 161 -1.57 11.77 15.07
N GLY A 162 -0.90 10.76 14.54
CA GLY A 162 0.02 10.95 13.42
C GLY A 162 -0.70 11.39 12.13
N LYS A 163 -1.91 10.85 11.88
CA LYS A 163 -2.76 11.30 10.75
C LYS A 163 -3.12 12.78 10.88
N GLU A 164 -3.54 13.24 12.06
CA GLU A 164 -3.89 14.64 12.26
C GLU A 164 -2.68 15.57 12.06
N ARG A 165 -1.54 15.21 12.67
CA ARG A 165 -0.27 15.94 12.50
C ARG A 165 0.12 16.06 11.03
N ASP A 166 0.23 14.93 10.35
CA ASP A 166 0.73 14.87 8.98
C ASP A 166 -0.25 15.48 7.98
N TYR A 167 -1.56 15.41 8.26
CA TYR A 167 -2.57 16.13 7.47
C TYR A 167 -2.34 17.64 7.48
N ASN A 168 -2.00 18.21 8.64
CA ASN A 168 -1.70 19.64 8.74
C ASN A 168 -0.46 20.00 7.91
N ILE A 169 0.59 19.19 7.96
CA ILE A 169 1.82 19.39 7.16
C ILE A 169 1.55 19.32 5.65
N LEU A 170 0.68 18.39 5.22
CA LEU A 170 0.37 18.18 3.81
C LEU A 170 -0.54 19.27 3.23
N TYR A 171 -1.50 19.78 4.00
CA TYR A 171 -2.62 20.54 3.45
C TYR A 171 -2.90 21.89 4.12
N LYS A 172 -2.43 22.11 5.34
CA LYS A 172 -2.61 23.40 6.02
C LYS A 172 -1.32 24.20 5.90
N LYS A 173 -1.34 25.19 5.00
CA LYS A 173 -0.35 26.25 4.94
C LYS A 173 -0.67 27.32 5.97
#